data_AF-A0AAE3JU08-F1
#
_entry.id   AF-A0AAE3JU08-F1
#
_cell.length_a   1.000
_cell.length_b   1.000
_cell.length_c   1.000
_cell.angle_alpha   90.00
_cell.angle_beta   90.00
_cell.angle_gamma   90.00
#
_symmetry.space_group_name_H-M   'P 1'
#
loop_
_entity.id
_entity.type
_entity.pdbx_description
1 polymer ?
#
loop_
_entity_poly.entity_id
_entity_poly.type
_entity_poly.pdbx_seq_one_letter_code
_entity_poly.pdbx_strand_id
1 'polypeptide(L)' 'MPVGTPDKTVTEGENGEKTITTPVKVNPLTGEELSKGTPVEEVTKQPVNKVVHFAPVAVPHKDTEVFDPTIPADQK' A
#
# COMPACT_ATOMS: atom_id res chain seq x y z
N MET A 1 -4.96 12.00 -11.53
CA MET A 1 -5.97 11.17 -12.22
C MET A 1 -7.19 12.03 -12.46
N PRO A 2 -7.87 11.93 -13.61
CA PRO A 2 -9.12 12.65 -13.85
C PRO A 2 -10.17 12.34 -12.79
N VAL A 3 -11.07 13.29 -12.51
CA VAL A 3 -12.24 13.01 -11.68
C VAL A 3 -13.06 11.86 -12.28
N GLY A 4 -13.59 10.98 -11.44
CA GLY A 4 -14.36 9.80 -11.87
C GLY A 4 -13.52 8.62 -12.36
N THR A 5 -12.18 8.72 -12.31
CA THR A 5 -11.32 7.56 -12.54
C THR A 5 -11.50 6.57 -11.38
N PRO A 6 -11.69 5.26 -11.63
CA PRO A 6 -11.73 4.27 -10.55
C PRO A 6 -10.40 4.20 -9.81
N ASP A 7 -10.45 3.75 -8.56
CA ASP A 7 -9.27 3.52 -7.75
C ASP A 7 -8.30 2.56 -8.46
N LYS A 8 -7.02 2.93 -8.44
CA LYS A 8 -5.97 2.17 -9.09
C LYS A 8 -4.94 1.72 -8.08
N THR A 9 -4.78 0.41 -7.92
CA THR A 9 -3.63 -0.15 -7.21
C THR A 9 -2.36 0.19 -7.98
N VAL A 10 -1.40 0.81 -7.29
CA VAL A 10 -0.09 1.18 -7.84
C VAL A 10 1.01 0.27 -7.32
N THR A 11 0.80 -0.30 -6.14
CA THR A 11 1.67 -1.34 -5.58
C THR A 11 0.79 -2.39 -4.95
N GLU A 12 0.95 -3.65 -5.35
CA GLU A 12 0.29 -4.76 -4.67
C GLU A 12 0.93 -5.00 -3.31
N GLY A 13 0.13 -5.46 -2.36
CA GLY A 13 0.65 -5.86 -1.06
C GLY A 13 1.36 -7.20 -1.15
N GLU A 14 2.47 -7.35 -0.42
CA GLU A 14 3.12 -8.63 -0.21
C GLU A 14 3.25 -8.91 1.28
N ASN A 15 2.98 -10.16 1.68
CA ASN A 15 3.25 -10.58 3.04
C ASN A 15 4.75 -10.63 3.31
N GLY A 16 5.11 -10.27 4.54
CA GLY A 16 6.45 -10.50 5.07
C GLY A 16 6.63 -11.95 5.50
N GLU A 17 7.87 -12.31 5.80
CA GLU A 17 8.26 -13.64 6.27
C GLU A 17 9.12 -13.50 7.53
N LYS A 18 8.91 -14.43 8.46
CA LYS A 18 9.74 -14.56 9.66
C LYS A 18 10.16 -16.01 9.82
N THR A 19 11.38 -16.20 10.29
CA THR A 19 11.93 -17.52 10.63
C THR A 19 12.10 -17.61 12.14
N ILE A 20 11.67 -18.73 12.71
CA ILE A 20 11.85 -19.03 14.14
C ILE A 20 12.80 -20.23 14.25
N THR A 21 13.98 -20.00 14.82
CA THR A 21 15.01 -21.03 14.98
C THR A 21 15.11 -21.44 16.44
N THR A 22 14.92 -22.73 16.73
CA THR A 22 15.06 -23.28 18.08
C THR A 22 16.26 -24.22 18.15
N PRO A 23 17.30 -23.92 18.93
CA PRO A 23 18.43 -24.82 19.09
C PRO A 23 18.02 -26.06 19.90
N VAL A 24 18.48 -27.23 19.47
CA VAL A 24 18.23 -28.52 20.13
C VAL A 24 19.55 -29.17 20.53
N LYS A 25 19.60 -29.74 21.74
CA LYS A 25 20.72 -30.58 22.17
C LYS A 25 20.33 -32.03 22.02
N VAL A 26 21.13 -32.79 21.28
CA VAL A 26 20.90 -34.22 21.04
C VAL A 26 21.99 -35.08 21.66
N ASN A 27 21.65 -36.32 22.03
CA ASN A 27 22.62 -37.32 22.41
C ASN A 27 23.38 -37.80 21.15
N PRO A 28 24.71 -37.68 21.06
CA PRO A 28 25.47 -38.05 19.87
C PRO A 28 25.47 -39.56 19.58
N LEU A 29 25.14 -40.41 20.57
CA LEU A 29 25.12 -41.87 20.41
C LEU A 29 23.73 -42.39 20.01
N THR A 30 22.66 -41.80 20.53
CA THR A 30 21.28 -42.29 20.32
C THR A 30 20.43 -41.37 19.44
N GLY A 31 20.85 -40.13 19.20
CA GLY A 31 20.06 -39.11 18.49
C GLY A 31 18.89 -38.54 19.30
N GLU A 32 18.71 -38.96 20.56
CA GLU A 32 17.62 -38.52 21.42
C GLU A 32 17.74 -37.02 21.75
N GLU A 33 16.64 -36.28 21.64
CA GLU A 33 16.57 -34.88 22.07
C GLU A 33 16.65 -34.79 23.60
N LEU A 34 17.71 -34.15 24.10
CA LEU A 34 17.97 -33.96 25.53
C LEU A 34 17.37 -32.64 26.04
N SER A 35 17.37 -31.59 25.22
CA SER A 35 16.78 -30.30 25.58
C SER A 35 16.51 -29.40 24.36
N LYS A 36 15.61 -28.44 24.56
CA LYS A 36 15.34 -27.32 23.63
C LYS A 36 15.81 -26.02 24.27
N GLY A 37 16.54 -25.20 23.51
CA GLY A 37 16.93 -23.86 23.94
C GLY A 37 15.87 -22.81 23.57
N THR A 38 16.19 -21.55 23.83
CA THR A 38 15.27 -20.43 23.55
C THR A 38 15.13 -20.21 22.03
N PRO A 39 13.90 -20.13 21.50
CA PRO A 39 13.68 -19.79 20.10
C PRO A 39 14.14 -18.36 19.81
N VAL A 40 14.76 -18.15 18.66
CA VAL A 40 15.13 -16.84 18.12
C VAL A 40 14.29 -16.56 16.89
N GLU A 41 13.65 -15.39 16.85
CA GLU A 41 12.88 -14.93 15.71
C GLU A 41 13.69 -13.95 14.86
N GLU A 42 13.68 -14.13 13.54
CA GLU A 42 14.26 -13.18 12.60
C GLU A 42 13.26 -12.86 11.49
N VAL A 43 13.16 -11.59 11.12
CA VAL A 43 12.37 -11.15 9.96
C VAL A 43 13.20 -11.37 8.70
N THR A 44 12.85 -12.37 7.90
CA THR A 44 13.57 -12.74 6.68
C THR A 44 13.10 -11.99 5.44
N LYS A 45 11.82 -11.56 5.42
CA LYS A 45 11.28 -10.66 4.39
C LYS A 45 10.36 -9.62 5.03
N GLN A 46 10.61 -8.34 4.74
CA GLN A 46 9.71 -7.27 5.16
C GLN A 46 8.41 -7.31 4.32
N PRO A 47 7.24 -7.05 4.91
CA PRO A 47 6.02 -6.90 4.14
C PRO A 47 6.08 -5.67 3.23
N VAL A 48 5.36 -5.73 2.11
CA VAL A 48 5.15 -4.58 1.22
C VAL A 48 3.69 -4.18 1.34
N ASN A 49 3.43 -2.89 1.57
CA ASN A 49 2.07 -2.39 1.69
C ASN A 49 1.41 -2.28 0.32
N LYS A 50 0.11 -2.62 0.26
CA LYS A 50 -0.71 -2.28 -0.89
C LYS A 50 -0.93 -0.76 -0.93
N VAL A 51 -0.60 -0.14 -2.05
CA VAL A 51 -0.81 1.30 -2.28
C VAL A 51 -1.85 1.49 -3.37
N VAL A 52 -2.89 2.24 -3.06
CA VAL A 52 -4.00 2.56 -3.97
C VAL A 52 -4.08 4.06 -4.13
N HIS A 53 -4.13 4.54 -5.38
CA HIS A 53 -4.48 5.91 -5.68
C HIS A 53 -5.97 6.00 -5.98
N PHE A 54 -6.64 7.00 -5.40
CA PHE A 54 -8.03 7.33 -5.68
C PHE A 54 -8.12 8.65 -6.45
N ALA A 55 -9.19 8.80 -7.24
CA ALA A 55 -9.41 10.02 -8.02
C ALA A 55 -9.77 11.21 -7.12
N PRO A 56 -9.38 12.45 -7.53
CA PRO A 56 -9.88 13.64 -6.87
C PRO A 56 -11.38 13.79 -7.10
N VAL A 57 -12.06 14.44 -6.15
CA VAL A 57 -13.48 14.81 -6.26
C VAL A 57 -13.60 16.10 -7.07
N ALA A 58 -14.58 16.19 -7.97
CA ALA A 58 -14.86 17.42 -8.72
C ALA A 58 -15.28 18.54 -7.78
N VAL A 59 -14.68 19.71 -7.97
CA VAL A 59 -15.12 20.94 -7.35
C VAL A 59 -15.70 21.81 -8.46
N PRO A 60 -16.98 22.22 -8.38
CA PRO A 60 -17.57 23.08 -9.40
C PRO A 60 -16.85 24.43 -9.43
N HIS A 61 -16.54 24.90 -10.63
CA HIS A 61 -16.01 26.25 -10.82
C HIS A 61 -17.11 27.28 -10.56
N LYS A 62 -16.71 28.49 -10.15
CA LYS A 62 -17.64 29.62 -10.04
C LYS A 62 -17.77 30.29 -11.40
N ASP A 63 -19.01 30.58 -11.80
CA ASP A 63 -19.26 31.45 -12.95
C ASP A 63 -18.81 32.88 -12.64
N THR A 64 -18.25 33.56 -13.64
CA THR A 64 -17.87 34.97 -13.56
C THR A 64 -18.38 35.69 -14.79
N GLU A 65 -19.18 36.74 -14.59
CA GLU A 65 -19.67 37.60 -15.66
C GLU A 65 -18.59 38.64 -16.01
N VAL A 66 -18.23 38.74 -17.28
CA VAL A 66 -17.29 39.73 -17.80
C VAL A 66 -17.94 40.45 -18.97
N PHE A 67 -17.97 41.78 -18.93
CA PHE A 67 -18.48 42.58 -20.04
C PHE A 67 -17.47 42.58 -21.20
N ASP A 68 -17.89 42.08 -22.36
CA ASP A 68 -17.12 42.13 -23.60
C ASP A 68 -17.75 43.14 -24.58
N PRO A 69 -17.15 44.33 -24.77
CA PRO A 69 -17.68 45.38 -25.64
C PRO A 69 -17.59 45.04 -27.15
N THR A 70 -16.94 43.93 -27.52
CA THR A 70 -16.81 43.49 -28.91
C THR A 70 -17.99 42.63 -29.37
N ILE A 71 -18.83 42.17 -28.44
CA ILE A 71 -20.02 41.34 -28.73
C ILE A 71 -21.21 42.25 -29.09
N PRO A 72 -21.92 42.01 -30.21
CA PRO A 72 -23.11 42.79 -30.58
C PRO A 72 -24.21 42.71 -29.51
N ALA A 73 -24.92 43.82 -29.29
CA ALA A 73 -25.87 44.00 -28.19
C ALA A 73 -27.06 43.01 -28.15
N ASP A 74 -27.29 42.23 -29.21
CA ASP A 74 -28.47 41.37 -29.38
C ASP A 74 -28.18 39.85 -29.28
N GLN A 75 -26.98 39.42 -28.87
CA GLN A 75 -26.73 38.01 -28.57
C GLN A 75 -27.02 37.71 -27.10
N LYS A 76 -28.25 37.27 -26.83
CA LYS A 76 -28.65 36.61 -25.57
C LYS A 76 -28.73 35.10 -25.77
#